data_AF-A0A2E9QGZ8-F1
#
_entry.id   AF-A0A2E9QGZ8-F1
#
_cell.length_a   1.000
_cell.length_b   1.000
_cell.length_c   1.000
_cell.angle_alpha   90.00
_cell.angle_beta   90.00
_cell.angle_gamma   90.00
#
_symmetry.space_group_name_H-M   'P 1'
#
loop_
_entity.id
_entity.type
_entity.pdbx_description
1 polymer ?
#
loop_
_entity_poly.entity_id
_entity_poly.type
_entity_poly.pdbx_seq_one_letter_code
_entity_poly.pdbx_strand_id
1 'polypeptide(L)'
;MPPRRVPGEYIVQIKAMPPDQVEAFFRERLSGLGLKSIRLISAQSRFYKLTFEPDPGPDSVKRALSSSESVISVEPNLIYEKF
;
A
#
# COMPACT_ATOMS: atom_id res chain seq x y z
N MET A 1 -6.99 23.21 6.06
CA MET A 1 -6.24 22.92 4.81
C MET A 1 -6.47 21.47 4.43
N PRO A 2 -6.48 21.11 3.14
CA PRO A 2 -6.64 19.73 2.71
C PRO A 2 -5.45 18.86 3.15
N PRO A 3 -5.67 17.56 3.44
CA PRO A 3 -4.60 16.64 3.80
C PRO A 3 -3.54 16.55 2.70
N ARG A 4 -2.27 16.46 3.08
CA ARG A 4 -1.14 16.34 2.13
C ARG A 4 -0.75 14.87 1.96
N ARG A 5 -0.60 14.43 0.70
CA ARG A 5 -0.08 13.09 0.39
C ARG A 5 1.40 13.00 0.73
N VAL A 6 1.81 11.86 1.28
CA VAL A 6 3.21 11.44 1.35
C VAL A 6 3.57 10.74 0.03
N PRO A 7 4.43 11.34 -0.82
CA PRO A 7 4.80 10.71 -2.08
C PRO A 7 5.45 9.34 -1.84
N GLY A 8 5.04 8.35 -2.63
CA GLY A 8 5.59 7.00 -2.58
C GLY A 8 5.10 6.15 -1.41
N GLU A 9 4.26 6.66 -0.51
CA GLU A 9 3.67 5.86 0.59
C GLU A 9 2.18 5.60 0.39
N TYR A 10 1.80 4.34 0.52
CA TYR A 10 0.43 3.88 0.35
C TYR A 10 0.04 2.93 1.48
N ILE A 11 -1.21 3.02 1.92
CA ILE A 11 -1.82 2.14 2.90
C ILE A 11 -2.72 1.18 2.15
N VAL A 12 -2.48 -0.12 2.32
CA VAL A 12 -3.25 -1.17 1.67
C VAL A 12 -3.86 -2.06 2.73
N GLN A 13 -5.15 -2.32 2.58
CA GLN A 13 -5.86 -3.30 3.37
C GLN A 13 -6.04 -4.57 2.57
N ILE A 14 -5.72 -5.71 3.18
CA ILE A 14 -5.89 -7.02 2.55
C ILE A 14 -6.92 -7.86 3.29
N LYS A 15 -7.64 -8.68 2.52
CA LYS A 15 -8.47 -9.77 3.00
C LYS A 15 -7.58 -10.85 3.61
N ALA A 16 -8.19 -11.77 4.36
CA ALA A 16 -7.49 -12.66 5.27
C ALA A 16 -6.43 -13.58 4.61
N MET A 17 -5.23 -13.05 4.35
CA MET A 17 -4.04 -13.74 3.84
C MET A 17 -3.07 -14.03 4.99
N PRO A 18 -2.36 -15.17 5.00
CA PRO A 18 -1.31 -15.45 5.96
C PRO A 18 -0.17 -14.42 5.85
N PRO A 19 0.38 -13.89 6.96
CA PRO A 19 1.43 -12.87 6.92
C PRO A 19 2.62 -13.23 6.02
N ASP A 20 3.01 -14.51 6.00
CA ASP A 20 4.13 -15.03 5.22
C ASP A 20 3.89 -14.99 3.69
N GLN A 21 2.62 -14.95 3.26
CA GLN A 21 2.24 -14.84 1.84
C GLN A 21 2.07 -13.39 1.37
N VAL A 22 1.86 -12.45 2.31
CA VAL A 22 1.57 -11.05 1.98
C VAL A 22 2.77 -10.37 1.32
N GLU A 23 3.97 -10.62 1.83
CA GLU A 23 5.17 -9.99 1.26
C GLU A 23 5.40 -10.48 -0.17
N ALA A 24 5.31 -11.80 -0.39
CA ALA A 24 5.43 -12.39 -1.72
C ALA A 24 4.37 -11.86 -2.68
N PHE A 25 3.10 -11.79 -2.24
CA PHE A 25 2.00 -11.23 -3.02
C PHE A 25 2.27 -9.79 -3.48
N PHE A 26 2.68 -8.92 -2.57
CA PHE A 26 2.99 -7.53 -2.93
C PHE A 26 4.19 -7.43 -3.85
N ARG A 27 5.26 -8.20 -3.58
CA ARG A 27 6.45 -8.20 -4.45
C ARG A 27 6.13 -8.69 -5.86
N GLU A 28 5.28 -9.69 -6.01
CA GLU A 28 4.86 -10.19 -7.33
C GLU A 28 4.05 -9.12 -8.08
N ARG A 29 2.99 -8.61 -7.46
CA ARG A 29 2.04 -7.67 -8.09
C ARG A 29 2.64 -6.29 -8.36
N LEU A 30 3.62 -5.88 -7.57
CA LEU A 30 4.22 -4.54 -7.62
C LEU A 30 5.68 -4.58 -8.09
N SER A 31 6.15 -5.71 -8.63
CA SER A 31 7.52 -5.92 -9.12
C SER A 31 7.99 -4.85 -10.12
N GLY A 32 7.07 -4.22 -10.85
CA GLY A 32 7.36 -3.14 -11.81
C GLY A 32 7.26 -1.71 -11.28
N LEU A 33 6.85 -1.49 -10.02
CA LEU A 33 6.58 -0.14 -9.48
C LEU A 33 7.67 0.40 -8.54
N GLY A 34 8.79 -0.30 -8.39
CA GLY A 34 9.88 0.15 -7.51
C GLY A 34 9.56 0.01 -6.01
N LEU A 35 8.83 -1.05 -5.63
CA LEU A 35 8.48 -1.33 -4.24
C LEU A 35 9.75 -1.54 -3.39
N LYS A 36 9.97 -0.66 -2.40
CA LYS A 36 11.14 -0.68 -1.51
C LYS A 36 10.87 -1.42 -0.20
N SER A 37 9.73 -1.14 0.43
CA SER A 37 9.39 -1.77 1.70
C SER A 37 7.91 -2.03 1.85
N ILE A 38 7.61 -3.08 2.62
CA ILE A 38 6.28 -3.50 3.02
C ILE A 38 6.31 -3.59 4.55
N ARG A 39 5.44 -2.85 5.23
CA ARG A 39 5.40 -2.83 6.70
C ARG A 39 3.98 -3.05 7.21
N LEU A 40 3.77 -4.04 8.07
CA LEU A 40 2.51 -4.19 8.77
C LEU A 40 2.31 -3.04 9.77
N ILE A 41 1.20 -2.31 9.66
CA ILE A 41 0.83 -1.21 10.57
C ILE A 41 -0.20 -1.67 11.61
N SER A 42 -1.15 -2.53 11.20
CA SER A 42 -2.17 -3.07 12.10
C SER A 42 -2.45 -4.53 11.77
N ALA A 43 -2.15 -5.43 12.71
CA ALA A 43 -2.41 -6.86 12.56
C ALA A 43 -3.91 -7.20 12.58
N GLN A 44 -4.69 -6.53 13.44
CA GLN A 44 -6.13 -6.76 13.55
C GLN A 44 -6.87 -6.40 12.26
N SER A 45 -6.54 -5.25 11.69
CA SER A 45 -7.21 -4.73 10.48
C SER A 45 -6.47 -5.08 9.19
N ARG A 46 -5.29 -5.73 9.30
CA ARG A 46 -4.40 -6.13 8.19
C ARG A 46 -4.05 -4.98 7.27
N PHE A 47 -3.67 -3.85 7.87
CA PHE A 47 -3.17 -2.69 7.14
C PHE A 47 -1.66 -2.78 6.95
N TYR A 48 -1.22 -2.64 5.72
CA TYR A 48 0.17 -2.62 5.32
C TYR A 48 0.52 -1.27 4.72
N LYS A 49 1.67 -0.72 5.11
CA LYS A 49 2.31 0.39 4.43
C LYS A 49 3.20 -0.15 3.34
N LEU A 50 3.00 0.36 2.14
CA LEU A 50 3.88 0.15 1.00
C LEU A 50 4.67 1.43 0.76
N THR A 51 5.98 1.31 0.61
CA THR A 51 6.85 2.42 0.24
C THR A 51 7.49 2.11 -1.10
N PHE A 52 7.39 3.06 -2.03
CA PHE A 52 7.92 2.98 -3.39
C PHE A 52 8.97 4.07 -3.62
N GLU A 53 9.95 3.77 -4.47
CA GLU A 53 10.94 4.74 -4.92
C GLU A 53 11.37 4.40 -6.35
N PRO A 54 11.07 5.25 -7.36
CA PRO A 54 10.34 6.53 -7.27
C PRO A 54 8.83 6.36 -7.00
N ASP A 55 8.10 7.44 -6.69
CA ASP A 55 6.65 7.40 -6.48
C ASP A 55 5.91 7.06 -7.79
N PRO A 56 5.24 5.90 -7.90
CA PRO A 56 4.53 5.49 -9.12
C PRO A 56 3.19 6.22 -9.32
N GLY A 57 2.72 6.94 -8.31
CA GLY A 57 1.40 7.58 -8.30
C GLY A 57 0.25 6.63 -7.93
N PRO A 58 -0.87 7.18 -7.43
CA PRO A 58 -1.99 6.39 -6.88
C PRO A 58 -2.68 5.51 -7.91
N ASP A 59 -2.82 5.98 -9.15
CA ASP A 59 -3.46 5.21 -10.23
C ASP A 59 -2.69 3.95 -10.59
N SER A 60 -1.36 4.01 -10.60
CA SER A 60 -0.50 2.87 -10.89
C SER A 60 -0.62 1.78 -9.82
N VAL A 61 -0.59 2.17 -8.54
CA VAL A 61 -0.73 1.25 -7.40
C VAL A 61 -2.13 0.66 -7.36
N LYS A 62 -3.17 1.48 -7.52
CA LYS A 62 -4.55 1.02 -7.59
C LYS A 62 -4.75 0.05 -8.73
N ARG A 63 -4.23 0.35 -9.93
CA ARG A 63 -4.34 -0.55 -11.10
C ARG A 63 -3.66 -1.89 -10.83
N ALA A 64 -2.44 -1.90 -10.31
CA ALA A 64 -1.69 -3.12 -10.02
C ALA A 64 -2.37 -4.02 -8.97
N LEU A 65 -3.09 -3.42 -8.00
CA LEU A 65 -3.75 -4.14 -6.91
C LEU A 65 -5.24 -4.41 -7.15
N SER A 66 -5.89 -3.64 -8.02
CA SER A 66 -7.33 -3.76 -8.34
C SER A 66 -7.72 -5.09 -8.98
N SER A 67 -6.77 -5.80 -9.59
CA SER A 67 -6.99 -7.14 -10.15
C SER A 67 -7.01 -8.25 -9.09
N SER A 68 -6.80 -7.92 -7.81
CA SER A 68 -6.74 -8.92 -6.73
C SER A 68 -7.99 -8.90 -5.86
N GLU A 69 -8.66 -10.04 -5.76
CA GLU A 69 -9.76 -10.27 -4.82
C GLU A 69 -9.31 -10.25 -3.34
N SER A 70 -7.99 -10.25 -3.10
CA SER A 70 -7.41 -10.20 -1.77
C SER A 70 -7.16 -8.77 -1.27
N VAL A 71 -7.32 -7.75 -2.11
CA VAL A 71 -7.13 -6.35 -1.71
C VAL A 71 -8.49 -5.71 -1.46
N ILE A 72 -8.68 -5.15 -0.27
CA ILE A 72 -9.94 -4.50 0.14
C ILE A 72 -9.88 -3.01 -0.23
N SER A 73 -8.77 -2.35 0.09
CA SER A 73 -8.62 -0.91 -0.15
C SER A 73 -7.16 -0.53 -0.38
N VAL A 74 -6.96 0.54 -1.14
CA VAL A 74 -5.66 1.16 -1.44
C VAL A 74 -5.82 2.66 -1.34
N GLU A 75 -5.15 3.26 -0.37
CA GLU A 75 -5.19 4.69 -0.12
C GLU A 75 -3.78 5.28 -0.09
N PRO A 76 -3.57 6.51 -0.62
CA PRO A 76 -2.32 7.21 -0.39
C PRO A 76 -2.16 7.51 1.12
N ASN A 77 -0.93 7.45 1.62
CA ASN A 77 -0.69 7.90 3.00
C ASN A 77 -0.86 9.42 3.06
N LEU A 78 -1.65 9.91 4.01
CA LEU A 78 -1.98 11.32 4.18
C LEU A 78 -1.45 11.80 5.53
N ILE A 79 -0.73 12.93 5.53
CA ILE A 79 -0.34 13.62 6.75
C ILE A 79 -1.37 14.72 7.03
N TYR A 80 -1.91 14.69 8.24
CA TYR A 80 -2.67 15.78 8.82
C TYR A 80 -1.70 16.62 9.66
N GLU A 81 -1.40 17.84 9.23
CA GLU A 81 -0.66 18.78 10.10
C GLU A 81 -1.51 19.02 11.36
N LYS A 82 -1.00 18.58 12.51
CA LYS A 82 -1.59 18.89 13.82
C LYS A 82 -1.28 20.36 14.14
N PHE A 83 -2.33 21.09 14.50
CA PHE A 83 -2.28 22.43 15.07
C PHE A 83 -1.48 22.47 16.36
#